data_AF-A0A2J6RX45-F1
#
_entry.id   AF-A0A2J6RX45-F1
#
_cell.length_a   1.000
_cell.length_b   1.000
_cell.length_c   1.000
_cell.angle_alpha   90.00
_cell.angle_beta   90.00
_cell.angle_gamma   90.00
#
_symmetry.space_group_name_H-M   'P 1'
#
loop_
_entity.id
_entity.type
_entity.pdbx_description
1 polymer ?
#
loop_
_entity_poly.entity_id
_entity_poly.type
_entity_poly.pdbx_seq_one_letter_code
_entity_poly.pdbx_strand_id
1 'polypeptide(L)'
;MLGHPLWAGPKGSEKIVWGANDYTELDFAGKRYKIFRPVGHDDSELWNYPLLEDDVRWRIPAMSHPSGDTSSDVAFSCMRYWLQECQDTHQLCRKDHNAGLPHRILRIESTTRLKLVENVQGNDKYACLSHRWGTGPHPLCLERSNLYHFKIGIPHSSLPALFQDVQAAVWRLGIRYMWIDSLCIIQDDPDDWRREAASMAAVYENAYFTIAATGSDGCSDRLFKTMEPVADGSPAMQIGHSGFYVSRSWQHPWRIHSREAEHWQLFPLLSRGWVYQERLLSRRFIYFTTNEVMWECRESRRCECRFEERRFKKEPKPGIRDLSWTEAVECYTLLSPSKSSDRLPAIAGIAKRHHSLALAKLEYPENRKGRALKVEDRLRAPVGMTRKDGLIMPGKY
;
A
#
# COMPACT_ATOMS: atom_id res chain seq x y z
N MET A 1 -35.43 -20.56 19.68
CA MET A 1 -35.87 -20.32 18.29
C MET A 1 -35.68 -18.84 17.99
N LEU A 2 -34.52 -18.44 17.48
CA LEU A 2 -34.30 -17.09 16.98
C LEU A 2 -34.49 -17.16 15.47
N GLY A 3 -35.57 -16.58 14.97
CA GLY A 3 -35.90 -16.57 13.56
C GLY A 3 -34.86 -15.77 12.79
N HIS A 4 -34.22 -16.40 11.80
CA HIS A 4 -33.43 -15.70 10.80
C HIS A 4 -34.36 -14.75 10.02
N PRO A 5 -34.00 -13.47 9.82
CA PRO A 5 -34.77 -12.59 8.96
C PRO A 5 -34.61 -13.10 7.52
N LEU A 6 -35.67 -13.73 7.00
CA LEU A 6 -35.81 -14.02 5.58
C LEU A 6 -35.75 -12.70 4.83
N TRP A 7 -34.74 -12.55 3.97
CA TRP A 7 -34.64 -11.43 3.03
C TRP A 7 -35.85 -11.47 2.10
N ALA A 8 -36.84 -10.61 2.36
CA ALA A 8 -37.80 -10.23 1.36
C ALA A 8 -37.06 -9.29 0.41
N GLY A 9 -36.74 -9.77 -0.79
CA GLY A 9 -36.11 -8.95 -1.82
C GLY A 9 -36.84 -7.62 -2.03
N PRO A 10 -36.20 -6.64 -2.70
CA PRO A 10 -36.78 -5.31 -2.90
C PRO A 10 -38.23 -5.42 -3.39
N LYS A 11 -39.17 -4.90 -2.59
CA LYS A 11 -40.58 -4.78 -2.99
C LYS A 11 -40.69 -3.66 -4.01
N GLY A 12 -40.65 -4.05 -5.28
CA GLY A 12 -40.66 -3.15 -6.41
C GLY A 12 -39.64 -3.64 -7.42
N SER A 13 -40.05 -3.75 -8.68
CA SER A 13 -39.23 -4.16 -9.81
C SER A 13 -38.15 -3.11 -10.12
N GLU A 14 -37.20 -2.90 -9.21
CA GLU A 14 -35.99 -2.16 -9.52
C GLU A 14 -35.07 -3.10 -10.31
N LYS A 15 -34.83 -2.76 -11.57
CA LYS A 15 -33.85 -3.47 -12.41
C LYS A 15 -32.49 -3.39 -11.72
N ILE A 16 -31.97 -4.53 -11.28
CA ILE A 16 -30.56 -4.65 -10.92
C ILE A 16 -29.75 -4.43 -12.19
N VAL A 17 -29.05 -3.30 -12.29
CA VAL A 17 -28.17 -3.01 -13.41
C VAL A 17 -26.83 -3.68 -13.14
N TRP A 18 -26.52 -4.70 -13.95
CA TRP A 18 -25.22 -5.39 -13.87
C TRP A 18 -24.13 -4.52 -14.50
N GLY A 19 -23.05 -4.30 -13.75
CA GLY A 19 -21.86 -3.61 -14.26
C GLY A 19 -21.02 -4.51 -15.19
N ALA A 20 -19.90 -3.99 -15.68
CA ALA A 20 -18.95 -4.75 -16.51
C ALA A 20 -18.23 -5.91 -15.78
N ASN A 21 -18.54 -6.13 -14.50
CA ASN A 21 -18.07 -7.23 -13.67
C ASN A 21 -19.28 -8.12 -13.35
N ASP A 22 -19.09 -9.42 -13.12
CA ASP A 22 -20.16 -10.40 -12.83
C ASP A 22 -20.87 -10.20 -11.46
N TYR A 23 -20.93 -8.97 -10.93
CA TYR A 23 -21.51 -8.64 -9.63
C TYR A 23 -22.06 -7.20 -9.56
N THR A 24 -22.97 -6.95 -8.61
CA THR A 24 -23.42 -5.61 -8.18
C THR A 24 -23.12 -5.38 -6.70
N GLU A 25 -22.98 -4.12 -6.26
CA GLU A 25 -22.77 -3.74 -4.85
C GLU A 25 -24.10 -3.32 -4.21
N LEU A 26 -24.33 -3.69 -2.95
CA LEU A 26 -25.51 -3.34 -2.17
C LEU A 26 -25.11 -2.95 -0.74
N ASP A 27 -25.65 -1.85 -0.25
CA ASP A 27 -25.57 -1.46 1.15
C ASP A 27 -26.77 -2.02 1.93
N PHE A 28 -26.50 -2.80 2.98
CA PHE A 28 -27.55 -3.33 3.86
C PHE A 28 -27.08 -3.37 5.31
N ALA A 29 -27.87 -2.80 6.23
CA ALA A 29 -27.58 -2.74 7.67
C ALA A 29 -26.16 -2.19 8.00
N GLY A 30 -25.73 -1.16 7.27
CA GLY A 30 -24.41 -0.53 7.44
C GLY A 30 -23.22 -1.38 6.95
N LYS A 31 -23.48 -2.48 6.22
CA LYS A 31 -22.45 -3.33 5.61
C LYS A 31 -22.59 -3.33 4.10
N ARG A 32 -21.45 -3.29 3.41
CA ARG A 32 -21.38 -3.45 1.95
C ARG A 32 -21.32 -4.92 1.56
N TYR A 33 -22.24 -5.31 0.71
CA TYR A 33 -22.36 -6.64 0.15
C TYR A 33 -22.12 -6.58 -1.36
N LYS A 34 -21.56 -7.66 -1.90
CA LYS A 34 -21.47 -7.88 -3.35
C LYS A 34 -22.36 -9.06 -3.71
N ILE A 35 -23.27 -8.84 -4.64
CA ILE A 35 -24.20 -9.85 -5.17
C ILE A 35 -23.65 -10.33 -6.52
N PHE A 36 -23.38 -11.62 -6.62
CA PHE A 36 -22.79 -12.21 -7.83
C PHE A 36 -23.85 -12.79 -8.76
N ARG A 37 -23.64 -12.62 -10.07
CA ARG A 37 -24.45 -13.25 -11.11
C ARG A 37 -24.18 -14.76 -11.15
N PRO A 38 -25.21 -15.60 -11.28
CA PRO A 38 -25.02 -17.03 -11.54
C PRO A 38 -24.26 -17.25 -12.85
N VAL A 39 -23.20 -18.06 -12.83
CA VAL A 39 -22.41 -18.37 -14.04
C VAL A 39 -23.20 -19.36 -14.91
N GLY A 40 -23.51 -18.98 -16.16
CA GLY A 40 -24.11 -19.88 -17.16
C GLY A 40 -25.45 -19.47 -17.79
N HIS A 41 -26.01 -18.30 -17.46
CA HIS A 41 -27.28 -17.83 -18.04
C HIS A 41 -27.09 -16.65 -19.01
N ASP A 42 -27.67 -16.77 -20.20
CA ASP A 42 -27.79 -15.71 -21.21
C ASP A 42 -28.84 -14.66 -20.80
N ASP A 43 -28.69 -13.42 -21.28
CA ASP A 43 -29.40 -12.22 -20.80
C ASP A 43 -30.93 -12.18 -21.07
N SER A 44 -31.51 -13.21 -21.69
CA SER A 44 -32.86 -13.15 -22.27
C SER A 44 -33.99 -13.73 -21.42
N GLU A 45 -33.75 -14.54 -20.39
CA GLU A 45 -34.82 -15.23 -19.66
C GLU A 45 -34.56 -15.34 -18.15
N LEU A 46 -34.75 -14.26 -17.40
CA LEU A 46 -34.69 -14.28 -15.93
C LEU A 46 -36.05 -14.14 -15.23
N TRP A 47 -37.16 -14.38 -15.94
CA TRP A 47 -38.50 -14.24 -15.35
C TRP A 47 -39.31 -15.51 -15.21
N ASN A 48 -38.94 -16.62 -15.83
CA ASN A 48 -39.71 -17.85 -15.71
C ASN A 48 -38.78 -19.06 -15.81
N TYR A 49 -38.45 -19.73 -14.70
CA TYR A 49 -38.38 -21.19 -14.70
C TYR A 49 -38.70 -21.78 -13.32
N PRO A 50 -39.36 -22.95 -13.26
CA PRO A 50 -39.70 -23.65 -12.04
C PRO A 50 -38.46 -24.28 -11.41
N LEU A 51 -38.51 -24.44 -10.09
CA LEU A 51 -37.55 -25.18 -9.27
C LEU A 51 -37.28 -26.56 -9.90
N LEU A 52 -36.14 -26.71 -10.57
CA LEU A 52 -35.64 -28.00 -11.05
C LEU A 52 -34.59 -28.53 -10.09
N GLU A 53 -34.95 -29.66 -9.47
CA GLU A 53 -34.17 -30.77 -8.92
C GLU A 53 -32.74 -30.49 -8.40
N ASP A 54 -32.66 -30.39 -7.07
CA ASP A 54 -31.68 -30.84 -6.06
C ASP A 54 -30.22 -31.26 -6.37
N ASP A 55 -29.65 -31.16 -7.57
CA ASP A 55 -28.27 -31.65 -7.78
C ASP A 55 -27.37 -30.82 -8.71
N VAL A 56 -27.71 -29.56 -8.97
CA VAL A 56 -26.74 -28.64 -9.57
C VAL A 56 -25.81 -28.11 -8.47
N ARG A 57 -24.66 -28.76 -8.27
CA ARG A 57 -23.53 -28.18 -7.53
C ARG A 57 -23.04 -26.94 -8.27
N TRP A 58 -23.65 -25.80 -7.98
CA TRP A 58 -23.20 -24.50 -8.46
C TRP A 58 -21.75 -24.30 -8.00
N ARG A 59 -20.83 -24.30 -8.96
CA ARG A 59 -19.45 -23.86 -8.72
C ARG A 59 -19.50 -22.35 -8.55
N ILE A 60 -19.85 -21.88 -7.34
CA ILE A 60 -19.29 -20.61 -6.87
C ILE A 60 -17.80 -20.75 -7.13
N PRO A 61 -17.14 -19.85 -7.90
CA PRO A 61 -15.69 -19.86 -7.95
C PRO A 61 -15.25 -19.95 -6.49
N ALA A 62 -14.47 -20.97 -6.14
CA ALA A 62 -13.88 -21.04 -4.81
C ALA A 62 -12.97 -19.81 -4.71
N MET A 63 -13.55 -18.68 -4.33
CA MET A 63 -12.84 -17.46 -4.15
C MET A 63 -11.89 -17.80 -3.02
N SER A 64 -10.60 -17.60 -3.25
CA SER A 64 -9.63 -17.70 -2.17
C SER A 64 -10.09 -16.71 -1.11
N HIS A 65 -10.52 -17.23 0.02
CA HIS A 65 -10.91 -16.37 1.12
C HIS A 65 -9.63 -15.87 1.79
N PRO A 66 -9.65 -14.66 2.36
CA PRO A 66 -8.66 -14.32 3.36
C PRO A 66 -8.56 -15.43 4.39
N SER A 67 -7.36 -15.63 4.89
CA SER A 67 -7.04 -16.61 5.93
C SER A 67 -7.85 -16.46 7.21
N GLY A 68 -8.54 -15.32 7.40
CA GLY A 68 -9.33 -15.00 8.59
C GLY A 68 -8.47 -14.53 9.76
N ASP A 69 -7.15 -14.68 9.67
CA ASP A 69 -6.18 -14.23 10.67
C ASP A 69 -4.87 -13.87 9.99
N THR A 70 -4.49 -12.59 10.05
CA THR A 70 -3.28 -12.09 9.40
C THR A 70 -1.99 -12.59 10.07
N SER A 71 -2.08 -13.25 11.23
CA SER A 71 -0.97 -13.98 11.87
C SER A 71 -0.85 -15.45 11.41
N SER A 72 -1.83 -15.99 10.69
CA SER A 72 -1.87 -17.41 10.33
C SER A 72 -0.73 -17.84 9.40
N ASP A 73 -0.41 -19.14 9.39
CA ASP A 73 0.57 -19.69 8.45
C ASP A 73 0.10 -19.60 6.99
N VAL A 74 -1.21 -19.55 6.76
CA VAL A 74 -1.80 -19.33 5.43
C VAL A 74 -1.46 -17.93 4.94
N ALA A 75 -1.69 -16.88 5.75
CA ALA A 75 -1.33 -15.51 5.41
C ALA A 75 0.18 -15.36 5.12
N PHE A 76 1.03 -15.95 5.98
CA PHE A 76 2.48 -15.91 5.80
C PHE A 76 2.97 -16.70 4.59
N SER A 77 2.32 -17.81 4.25
CA SER A 77 2.62 -18.56 3.02
C SER A 77 2.23 -17.76 1.77
N CYS A 78 1.10 -17.05 1.83
CA CYS A 78 0.67 -16.14 0.78
C CYS A 78 1.69 -14.99 0.57
N MET A 79 2.12 -14.33 1.65
CA MET A 79 3.16 -13.29 1.58
C MET A 79 4.48 -13.80 1.02
N ARG A 80 4.94 -14.99 1.42
CA ARG A 80 6.16 -15.60 0.87
C ARG A 80 6.02 -15.88 -0.62
N TYR A 81 4.87 -16.39 -1.05
CA TYR A 81 4.59 -16.61 -2.46
C TYR A 81 4.65 -15.31 -3.26
N TRP A 82 4.01 -14.23 -2.80
CA TRP A 82 4.06 -12.92 -3.48
C TRP A 82 5.47 -12.33 -3.52
N LEU A 83 6.24 -12.47 -2.43
CA LEU A 83 7.64 -12.07 -2.37
C LEU A 83 8.46 -12.80 -3.44
N GLN A 84 8.33 -14.12 -3.50
CA GLN A 84 9.06 -14.95 -4.45
C GLN A 84 8.66 -14.66 -5.90
N GLU A 85 7.35 -14.64 -6.22
CA GLU A 85 6.83 -14.26 -7.54
C GLU A 85 7.40 -12.90 -7.99
N CYS A 86 7.39 -11.91 -7.09
CA CYS A 86 7.88 -10.58 -7.38
C CYS A 86 9.39 -10.54 -7.63
N GLN A 87 10.19 -11.33 -6.92
CA GLN A 87 11.63 -11.44 -7.21
C GLN A 87 11.88 -12.14 -8.55
N ASP A 88 11.13 -13.22 -8.79
CA ASP A 88 11.37 -14.13 -9.90
C ASP A 88 10.79 -13.62 -11.22
N THR A 89 9.84 -12.69 -11.22
CA THR A 89 9.17 -12.27 -12.46
C THR A 89 9.14 -10.76 -12.71
N HIS A 90 9.19 -9.91 -11.67
CA HIS A 90 9.03 -8.45 -11.84
C HIS A 90 10.38 -7.73 -12.05
N GLN A 91 10.65 -7.32 -13.28
CA GLN A 91 11.88 -6.62 -13.70
C GLN A 91 12.11 -5.28 -12.98
N LEU A 92 11.06 -4.49 -12.75
CA LEU A 92 11.12 -3.20 -12.05
C LEU A 92 11.34 -3.34 -10.54
N CYS A 93 11.10 -4.54 -10.00
CA CYS A 93 11.31 -4.89 -8.60
C CYS A 93 12.68 -5.54 -8.34
N ARG A 94 13.28 -6.13 -9.38
CA ARG A 94 14.68 -6.57 -9.36
C ARG A 94 15.58 -5.33 -9.31
N LYS A 95 16.32 -5.19 -8.23
CA LYS A 95 17.36 -4.17 -8.07
C LYS A 95 18.64 -4.91 -7.71
N ASP A 96 19.77 -4.47 -8.24
CA ASP A 96 21.06 -4.94 -7.76
C ASP A 96 21.16 -4.61 -6.27
N HIS A 97 21.44 -5.63 -5.47
CA HIS A 97 21.53 -5.57 -4.02
C HIS A 97 22.77 -4.77 -3.55
N ASN A 98 23.14 -3.67 -4.21
CA ASN A 98 24.29 -2.84 -3.81
C ASN A 98 23.90 -1.63 -2.96
N ALA A 99 22.64 -1.55 -2.52
CA ALA A 99 22.24 -0.54 -1.55
C ALA A 99 22.65 -1.00 -0.15
N GLY A 100 23.53 -0.23 0.50
CA GLY A 100 23.92 -0.46 1.88
C GLY A 100 22.75 -0.33 2.86
N LEU A 101 22.97 -0.83 4.08
CA LEU A 101 22.02 -0.65 5.17
C LEU A 101 21.92 0.83 5.59
N PRO A 102 20.78 1.28 6.15
CA PRO A 102 20.66 2.60 6.77
C PRO A 102 21.73 2.82 7.85
N HIS A 103 22.07 4.08 8.11
CA HIS A 103 23.06 4.46 9.12
C HIS A 103 22.78 3.82 10.49
N ARG A 104 21.51 3.82 10.90
CA ARG A 104 20.98 3.14 12.10
C ARG A 104 19.91 2.14 11.70
N ILE A 105 19.99 0.93 12.25
CA ILE A 105 19.01 -0.13 11.99
C ILE A 105 18.86 -1.07 13.18
N LEU A 106 17.67 -1.68 13.34
CA LEU A 106 17.44 -2.68 14.37
C LEU A 106 17.80 -4.07 13.82
N ARG A 107 18.72 -4.74 14.49
CA ARG A 107 19.04 -6.15 14.27
C ARG A 107 18.17 -7.02 15.16
N ILE A 108 17.48 -7.98 14.56
CA ILE A 108 16.72 -9.01 15.26
C ILE A 108 17.68 -10.14 15.64
N GLU A 109 18.12 -10.17 16.89
CA GLU A 109 19.02 -11.22 17.39
C GLU A 109 18.25 -12.52 17.64
N SER A 110 17.04 -12.39 18.17
CA SER A 110 16.09 -13.48 18.40
C SER A 110 14.65 -12.95 18.37
N THR A 111 13.67 -13.83 18.53
CA THR A 111 12.26 -13.45 18.70
C THR A 111 12.01 -12.61 19.95
N THR A 112 12.93 -12.60 20.92
CA THR A 112 12.77 -11.92 22.21
C THR A 112 13.70 -10.72 22.39
N ARG A 113 14.56 -10.42 21.42
CA ARG A 113 15.58 -9.36 21.56
C ARG A 113 15.89 -8.64 20.25
N LEU A 114 15.79 -7.32 20.30
CA LEU A 114 16.27 -6.40 19.27
C LEU A 114 17.55 -5.72 19.74
N LYS A 115 18.35 -5.22 18.79
CA LYS A 115 19.53 -4.41 19.08
C LYS A 115 19.68 -3.32 18.04
N LEU A 116 19.80 -2.07 18.48
CA LEU A 116 20.14 -0.98 17.57
C LEU A 116 21.62 -1.09 17.21
N VAL A 117 21.90 -1.11 15.91
CA VAL A 117 23.27 -1.18 15.36
C VAL A 117 23.48 -0.03 14.39
N GLU A 118 24.73 0.42 14.29
CA GLU A 118 25.11 1.57 13.46
C GLU A 118 26.24 1.18 12.50
N ASN A 119 26.29 1.84 11.35
CA ASN A 119 27.38 1.70 10.36
C ASN A 119 27.67 0.24 9.99
N VAL A 120 26.61 -0.57 9.88
CA VAL A 120 26.73 -1.99 9.52
C VAL A 120 27.19 -2.08 8.07
N GLN A 121 28.35 -2.70 7.87
CA GLN A 121 28.87 -2.98 6.53
C GLN A 121 28.05 -4.10 5.88
N GLY A 122 27.83 -3.98 4.57
CA GLY A 122 27.14 -5.00 3.78
C GLY A 122 25.84 -4.51 3.17
N ASN A 123 25.14 -5.46 2.56
CA ASN A 123 23.97 -5.24 1.72
C ASN A 123 22.81 -6.18 2.07
N ASP A 124 22.75 -6.59 3.35
CA ASP A 124 21.70 -7.46 3.84
C ASP A 124 20.31 -6.88 3.60
N LYS A 125 19.35 -7.78 3.44
CA LYS A 125 17.94 -7.40 3.29
C LYS A 125 17.42 -6.87 4.63
N TYR A 126 16.68 -5.78 4.57
CA TYR A 126 15.94 -5.25 5.71
C TYR A 126 14.50 -4.90 5.36
N ALA A 127 13.64 -4.87 6.38
CA ALA A 127 12.27 -4.42 6.27
C ALA A 127 12.10 -3.02 6.86
N CYS A 128 11.18 -2.22 6.34
CA CYS A 128 10.74 -0.99 7.01
C CYS A 128 9.35 -1.18 7.64
N LEU A 129 9.04 -0.37 8.64
CA LEU A 129 7.69 -0.22 9.19
C LEU A 129 7.12 1.16 8.86
N SER A 130 6.00 1.18 8.13
CA SER A 130 5.12 2.34 8.00
C SER A 130 3.99 2.21 9.01
N HIS A 131 3.91 3.16 9.96
CA HIS A 131 2.91 3.10 11.03
C HIS A 131 2.52 4.49 11.55
N ARG A 132 1.43 4.53 12.33
CA ARG A 132 1.05 5.68 13.14
C ARG A 132 1.71 5.54 14.50
N TRP A 133 2.34 6.60 14.99
CA TRP A 133 2.98 6.57 16.32
C TRP A 133 1.92 6.45 17.44
N GLY A 134 0.67 6.85 17.18
CA GLY A 134 -0.43 6.85 18.14
C GLY A 134 -0.54 8.17 18.92
N THR A 135 -1.57 8.27 19.78
CA THR A 135 -1.86 9.46 20.61
C THR A 135 -1.56 9.25 22.10
N GLY A 136 -0.97 8.10 22.46
CA GLY A 136 -0.66 7.78 23.86
C GLY A 136 0.47 8.64 24.44
N PRO A 137 0.51 8.82 25.77
CA PRO A 137 1.60 9.51 26.44
C PRO A 137 2.87 8.66 26.34
N HIS A 138 3.90 9.20 25.68
CA HIS A 138 5.25 8.61 25.51
C HIS A 138 5.32 7.37 24.59
N PRO A 139 5.18 7.54 23.26
CA PRO A 139 5.53 6.47 22.32
C PRO A 139 7.00 6.08 22.49
N LEU A 140 7.32 4.78 22.42
CA LEU A 140 8.71 4.33 22.49
C LEU A 140 9.49 4.92 21.30
N CYS A 141 10.44 5.79 21.62
CA CYS A 141 11.31 6.45 20.67
C CYS A 141 12.78 6.37 21.10
N LEU A 142 13.67 6.49 20.11
CA LEU A 142 15.09 6.65 20.34
C LEU A 142 15.36 8.11 20.72
N GLU A 143 15.97 8.28 21.88
CA GLU A 143 16.44 9.55 22.42
C GLU A 143 17.92 9.42 22.79
N ARG A 144 18.61 10.54 22.93
CA ARG A 144 20.03 10.54 23.37
C ARG A 144 20.20 9.80 24.70
N SER A 145 19.22 9.90 25.59
CA SER A 145 19.19 9.26 26.91
C SER A 145 19.18 7.72 26.86
N ASN A 146 18.53 7.13 25.85
CA ASN A 146 18.31 5.68 25.76
C ASN A 146 19.13 5.00 24.65
N LEU A 147 19.85 5.77 23.83
CA LEU A 147 20.71 5.28 22.74
C LEU A 147 21.67 4.17 23.19
N TYR A 148 22.35 4.35 24.32
CA TYR A 148 23.29 3.34 24.85
C TYR A 148 22.57 2.04 25.20
N HIS A 149 21.41 2.12 25.84
CA HIS A 149 20.60 0.95 26.20
C HIS A 149 20.09 0.21 24.97
N PHE A 150 19.61 0.94 23.95
CA PHE A 150 19.13 0.32 22.70
C PHE A 150 20.25 -0.38 21.93
N LYS A 151 21.49 0.13 22.02
CA LYS A 151 22.69 -0.53 21.49
C LYS A 151 23.10 -1.77 22.26
N ILE A 152 22.78 -1.90 23.55
CA ILE A 152 23.00 -3.15 24.31
C ILE A 152 21.95 -4.18 23.92
N GLY A 153 20.69 -3.74 23.85
CA GLY A 153 19.56 -4.56 23.44
C GLY A 153 18.25 -4.05 24.03
N ILE A 154 17.19 -4.20 23.25
CA ILE A 154 15.82 -3.85 23.62
C ILE A 154 15.07 -5.16 23.87
N PRO A 155 14.64 -5.44 25.12
CA PRO A 155 13.83 -6.60 25.43
C PRO A 155 12.50 -6.56 24.65
N HIS A 156 12.04 -7.70 24.16
CA HIS A 156 10.76 -7.76 23.43
C HIS A 156 9.57 -7.28 24.28
N SER A 157 9.58 -7.57 25.58
CA SER A 157 8.52 -7.15 26.51
C SER A 157 8.45 -5.63 26.72
N SER A 158 9.50 -4.87 26.39
CA SER A 158 9.48 -3.40 26.48
C SER A 158 8.99 -2.74 25.18
N LEU A 159 8.78 -3.51 24.12
CA LEU A 159 8.27 -2.99 22.85
C LEU A 159 6.75 -2.80 22.92
N PRO A 160 6.20 -1.75 22.29
CA PRO A 160 4.78 -1.66 22.01
C PRO A 160 4.26 -2.88 21.25
N ALA A 161 2.97 -3.21 21.43
CA ALA A 161 2.35 -4.41 20.86
C ALA A 161 2.50 -4.49 19.34
N LEU A 162 2.45 -3.36 18.63
CA LEU A 162 2.68 -3.29 17.19
C LEU A 162 4.10 -3.73 16.83
N PHE A 163 5.10 -3.24 17.57
CA PHE A 163 6.50 -3.50 17.28
C PHE A 163 6.88 -4.95 17.59
N GLN A 164 6.26 -5.55 18.60
CA GLN A 164 6.35 -6.98 18.89
C GLN A 164 5.87 -7.82 17.70
N ASP A 165 4.69 -7.49 17.15
CA ASP A 165 4.16 -8.20 15.98
C ASP A 165 4.98 -7.98 14.73
N VAL A 166 5.46 -6.76 14.51
CA VAL A 166 6.33 -6.44 13.38
C VAL A 166 7.63 -7.23 13.47
N GLN A 167 8.26 -7.31 14.65
CA GLN A 167 9.43 -8.16 14.86
C GLN A 167 9.13 -9.63 14.50
N ALA A 168 7.99 -10.17 14.95
CA ALA A 168 7.57 -11.53 14.64
C ALA A 168 7.32 -11.74 13.14
N ALA A 169 6.65 -10.78 12.48
CA ALA A 169 6.37 -10.84 11.05
C ALA A 169 7.64 -10.80 10.20
N VAL A 170 8.53 -9.86 10.49
CA VAL A 170 9.81 -9.71 9.79
C VAL A 170 10.67 -10.97 9.96
N TRP A 171 10.71 -11.52 11.18
CA TRP A 171 11.42 -12.77 11.46
C TRP A 171 10.86 -13.96 10.67
N ARG A 172 9.53 -14.15 10.65
CA ARG A 172 8.86 -15.23 9.91
C ARG A 172 8.98 -15.11 8.39
N LEU A 173 9.21 -13.90 7.88
CA LEU A 173 9.50 -13.63 6.47
C LEU A 173 11.00 -13.74 6.13
N GLY A 174 11.84 -14.19 7.08
CA GLY A 174 13.24 -14.50 6.85
C GLY A 174 14.16 -13.28 6.82
N ILE A 175 13.76 -12.17 7.44
CA ILE A 175 14.54 -10.93 7.49
C ILE A 175 15.08 -10.70 8.89
N ARG A 176 16.34 -10.24 8.98
CA ARG A 176 17.06 -10.07 10.25
C ARG A 176 17.26 -8.62 10.67
N TYR A 177 16.96 -7.69 9.78
CA TYR A 177 17.10 -6.27 10.00
C TYR A 177 15.78 -5.57 9.74
N MET A 178 15.39 -4.65 10.62
CA MET A 178 14.23 -3.81 10.40
C MET A 178 14.51 -2.36 10.77
N TRP A 179 13.83 -1.45 10.11
CA TRP A 179 13.94 -0.02 10.33
C TRP A 179 12.58 0.53 10.74
N ILE A 180 12.56 1.23 11.88
CA ILE A 180 11.40 1.92 12.43
C ILE A 180 11.84 3.34 12.71
N ASP A 181 11.20 4.33 12.08
CA ASP A 181 11.56 5.74 12.20
C ASP A 181 11.71 6.22 13.64
N SER A 182 10.77 5.87 14.51
CA SER A 182 10.79 6.25 15.92
C SER A 182 11.97 5.64 16.69
N LEU A 183 12.51 4.49 16.28
CA LEU A 183 13.59 3.77 16.97
C LEU A 183 14.96 3.86 16.27
N CYS A 184 15.00 4.32 15.02
CA CYS A 184 16.22 4.47 14.23
C CYS A 184 16.64 5.92 14.07
N ILE A 185 15.80 6.91 14.40
CA ILE A 185 16.11 8.34 14.37
C ILE A 185 16.10 8.90 15.80
N ILE A 186 17.12 9.69 16.16
CA ILE A 186 17.19 10.31 17.49
C ILE A 186 16.21 11.49 17.52
N GLN A 187 15.10 11.35 18.26
CA GLN A 187 13.96 12.27 18.16
C GLN A 187 14.17 13.61 18.86
N ASP A 188 15.05 13.64 19.87
CA ASP A 188 15.43 14.84 20.63
C ASP A 188 16.66 15.55 20.03
N ASP A 189 17.11 15.17 18.83
CA ASP A 189 18.25 15.76 18.12
C ASP A 189 17.84 16.31 16.73
N PRO A 190 17.67 17.64 16.59
CA PRO A 190 17.28 18.26 15.33
C PRO A 190 18.28 18.07 14.18
N ASP A 191 19.58 17.95 14.48
CA ASP A 191 20.61 17.72 13.46
C ASP A 191 20.56 16.29 12.96
N ASP A 192 20.36 15.35 13.87
CA ASP A 192 20.14 13.95 13.53
C ASP A 192 18.88 13.77 12.70
N TRP A 193 17.77 14.36 13.14
CA TRP A 193 16.51 14.32 12.42
C TRP A 193 16.67 14.85 10.99
N ARG A 194 17.36 15.98 10.79
CA ARG A 194 17.59 16.54 9.45
C ARG A 194 18.38 15.60 8.54
N ARG A 195 19.44 14.97 9.06
CA ARG A 195 20.23 13.99 8.29
C ARG A 195 19.41 12.76 7.91
N GLU A 196 18.73 12.18 8.89
CA GLU A 196 17.96 10.94 8.70
C GLU A 196 16.73 11.19 7.80
N ALA A 197 16.00 12.29 8.01
CA ALA A 197 14.85 12.67 7.18
C ALA A 197 15.23 12.87 5.71
N ALA A 198 16.39 13.48 5.43
CA ALA A 198 16.92 13.62 4.07
C ALA A 198 17.25 12.27 3.41
N SER A 199 17.57 11.25 4.21
CA SER A 199 17.89 9.89 3.75
C SER A 199 16.67 8.95 3.70
N MET A 200 15.56 9.31 4.35
CA MET A 200 14.38 8.46 4.54
C MET A 200 13.83 7.90 3.22
N ALA A 201 13.82 8.73 2.17
CA ALA A 201 13.43 8.30 0.82
C ALA A 201 14.26 7.10 0.32
N ALA A 202 15.57 7.14 0.54
CA ALA A 202 16.48 6.05 0.17
C ALA A 202 16.28 4.82 1.07
N VAL A 203 15.99 5.01 2.36
CA VAL A 203 15.69 3.90 3.28
C VAL A 203 14.48 3.09 2.81
N TYR A 204 13.35 3.74 2.53
CA TYR A 204 12.17 3.03 2.02
C TYR A 204 12.36 2.47 0.61
N GLU A 205 13.06 3.19 -0.29
CA GLU A 205 13.32 2.67 -1.64
C GLU A 205 14.25 1.44 -1.64
N ASN A 206 15.19 1.37 -0.71
CA ASN A 206 16.18 0.29 -0.62
C ASN A 206 15.72 -0.89 0.23
N ALA A 207 14.72 -0.71 1.09
CA ALA A 207 14.10 -1.80 1.84
C ALA A 207 13.72 -2.98 0.92
N TYR A 208 13.81 -4.19 1.46
CA TYR A 208 13.41 -5.40 0.77
C TYR A 208 11.89 -5.48 0.63
N PHE A 209 11.18 -5.13 1.70
CA PHE A 209 9.76 -4.79 1.74
C PHE A 209 9.49 -3.80 2.88
N THR A 210 8.35 -3.13 2.81
CA THR A 210 7.82 -2.29 3.89
C THR A 210 6.53 -2.92 4.40
N ILE A 211 6.42 -3.10 5.71
CA ILE A 211 5.17 -3.48 6.38
C ILE A 211 4.39 -2.20 6.69
N ALA A 212 3.12 -2.17 6.36
CA ALA A 212 2.22 -1.07 6.65
C ALA A 212 1.13 -1.52 7.61
N ALA A 213 1.16 -0.98 8.82
CA ALA A 213 0.18 -1.21 9.88
C ALA A 213 -1.11 -0.44 9.59
N THR A 214 -1.78 -0.80 8.49
CA THR A 214 -2.85 -0.01 7.87
C THR A 214 -4.16 -0.14 8.65
N GLY A 215 -4.40 -1.31 9.24
CA GLY A 215 -5.52 -1.60 10.14
C GLY A 215 -5.25 -1.30 11.60
N SER A 216 -4.15 -0.61 11.93
CA SER A 216 -3.76 -0.30 13.31
C SER A 216 -3.79 1.20 13.59
N ASP A 217 -4.29 1.60 14.75
CA ASP A 217 -4.45 3.02 15.11
C ASP A 217 -3.20 3.67 15.73
N GLY A 218 -2.24 2.86 16.17
CA GLY A 218 -1.01 3.34 16.81
C GLY A 218 -0.08 2.20 17.22
N CYS A 219 1.05 2.54 17.84
CA CYS A 219 2.04 1.54 18.28
C CYS A 219 1.53 0.59 19.39
N SER A 220 0.53 1.01 20.17
CA SER A 220 -0.10 0.18 21.21
C SER A 220 -1.11 -0.83 20.67
N ASP A 221 -1.57 -0.65 19.42
CA ASP A 221 -2.47 -1.61 18.77
C ASP A 221 -1.66 -2.76 18.15
N ARG A 222 -2.32 -3.87 17.84
CA ARG A 222 -1.73 -5.07 17.21
C ARG A 222 -1.58 -4.86 15.71
N LEU A 223 -0.52 -5.43 15.13
CA LEU A 223 -0.38 -5.54 13.67
C LEU A 223 -1.33 -6.63 13.16
N PHE A 224 -1.34 -7.76 13.88
CA PHE A 224 -2.14 -8.90 13.50
C PHE A 224 -3.60 -8.70 13.91
N LYS A 225 -4.49 -9.07 13.02
CA LYS A 225 -5.94 -8.92 13.15
C LYS A 225 -6.58 -10.24 12.77
N THR A 226 -7.49 -10.69 13.63
CA THR A 226 -8.36 -11.82 13.37
C THR A 226 -9.70 -11.25 12.92
N MET A 227 -10.19 -11.68 11.77
CA MET A 227 -11.55 -11.35 11.36
C MET A 227 -12.53 -12.04 12.30
N GLU A 228 -13.51 -11.29 12.78
CA GLU A 228 -14.63 -11.93 13.46
C GLU A 228 -15.33 -12.91 12.50
N PRO A 229 -15.61 -14.15 12.94
CA PRO A 229 -16.40 -15.08 12.17
C PRO A 229 -17.71 -14.42 11.72
N VAL A 230 -18.04 -14.51 10.44
CA VAL A 230 -19.40 -14.20 10.02
C VAL A 230 -20.30 -15.22 10.71
N ALA A 231 -21.35 -14.77 11.40
CA ALA A 231 -22.16 -15.59 12.31
C ALA A 231 -22.83 -16.83 11.66
N ASP A 232 -22.78 -16.94 10.33
CA ASP A 232 -23.30 -18.06 9.53
C ASP A 232 -22.20 -19.01 9.01
N GLY A 233 -20.93 -18.76 9.33
CA GLY A 233 -19.78 -19.59 8.93
C GLY A 233 -19.47 -19.58 7.43
N SER A 234 -20.24 -18.86 6.62
CA SER A 234 -20.02 -18.78 5.17
C SER A 234 -19.75 -17.33 4.76
N PRO A 235 -18.54 -16.99 4.27
CA PRO A 235 -18.26 -15.67 3.72
C PRO A 235 -19.11 -15.36 2.48
N ALA A 236 -19.74 -16.37 1.86
CA ALA A 236 -20.76 -16.23 0.83
C ALA A 236 -22.03 -16.98 1.23
N MET A 237 -23.16 -16.26 1.40
CA MET A 237 -24.46 -16.87 1.70
C MET A 237 -25.29 -16.96 0.42
N GLN A 238 -25.93 -18.11 0.17
CA GLN A 238 -26.93 -18.22 -0.88
C GLN A 238 -28.21 -17.51 -0.45
N ILE A 239 -28.70 -16.57 -1.25
CA ILE A 239 -30.00 -15.95 -1.00
C ILE A 239 -31.09 -16.86 -1.56
N GLY A 240 -31.81 -17.57 -0.69
CA GLY A 240 -32.97 -18.39 -1.08
C GLY A 240 -32.67 -19.46 -2.15
N HIS A 241 -33.69 -19.86 -2.90
CA HIS A 241 -33.55 -20.84 -4.00
C HIS A 241 -33.10 -20.22 -5.33
N SER A 242 -32.71 -18.95 -5.35
CA SER A 242 -32.53 -18.18 -6.59
C SER A 242 -31.11 -18.23 -7.18
N GLY A 243 -30.20 -19.05 -6.62
CA GLY A 243 -28.84 -19.24 -7.14
C GLY A 243 -27.90 -18.03 -7.00
N PHE A 244 -28.30 -16.99 -6.24
CA PHE A 244 -27.47 -15.81 -5.98
C PHE A 244 -26.62 -16.02 -4.73
N TYR A 245 -25.36 -15.59 -4.80
CA TYR A 245 -24.42 -15.62 -3.69
C TYR A 245 -24.04 -14.20 -3.27
N VAL A 246 -23.98 -13.99 -1.96
CA VAL A 246 -23.59 -12.71 -1.37
C VAL A 246 -22.39 -12.86 -0.48
N SER A 247 -21.33 -12.13 -0.80
CA SER A 247 -20.15 -12.00 0.06
C SER A 247 -20.02 -10.60 0.62
N ARG A 248 -19.40 -10.50 1.81
CA ARG A 248 -18.90 -9.20 2.29
C ARG A 248 -17.93 -8.62 1.27
N SER A 249 -18.09 -7.33 1.00
CA SER A 249 -17.15 -6.57 0.17
C SER A 249 -16.07 -5.98 1.07
N TRP A 250 -14.85 -6.47 0.94
CA TRP A 250 -13.70 -5.88 1.62
C TRP A 250 -13.20 -4.67 0.83
N GLN A 251 -12.99 -3.56 1.55
CA GLN A 251 -12.37 -2.36 0.98
C GLN A 251 -10.87 -2.57 0.86
N HIS A 252 -10.27 -2.01 -0.18
CA HIS A 252 -8.84 -2.13 -0.44
C HIS A 252 -8.16 -0.74 -0.45
N PRO A 253 -6.90 -0.64 0.03
CA PRO A 253 -6.15 0.62 0.21
C PRO A 253 -5.62 1.24 -1.10
N TRP A 254 -6.00 0.67 -2.25
CA TRP A 254 -5.43 1.00 -3.55
C TRP A 254 -6.12 2.16 -4.26
N ARG A 255 -7.20 2.70 -3.69
CA ARG A 255 -7.90 3.88 -4.22
C ARG A 255 -7.15 5.16 -3.84
N ILE A 256 -6.02 5.41 -4.49
CA ILE A 256 -5.19 6.61 -4.25
C ILE A 256 -5.94 7.91 -4.66
N HIS A 257 -6.82 7.82 -5.65
CA HIS A 257 -7.56 8.98 -6.19
C HIS A 257 -8.96 9.18 -5.59
N SER A 258 -9.40 8.34 -4.65
CA SER A 258 -10.71 8.56 -4.04
C SER A 258 -10.62 9.79 -3.14
N ARG A 259 -11.24 10.89 -3.58
CA ARG A 259 -11.57 12.05 -2.72
C ARG A 259 -12.60 11.69 -1.63
N GLU A 260 -13.01 10.43 -1.56
CA GLU A 260 -13.96 9.89 -0.61
C GLU A 260 -13.34 9.90 0.79
N ALA A 261 -13.89 10.73 1.67
CA ALA A 261 -13.47 10.82 3.07
C ALA A 261 -13.52 9.45 3.79
N GLU A 262 -14.41 8.57 3.35
CA GLU A 262 -14.56 7.19 3.84
C GLU A 262 -13.29 6.35 3.69
N HIS A 263 -12.52 6.53 2.61
CA HIS A 263 -11.29 5.75 2.40
C HIS A 263 -10.24 6.05 3.48
N TRP A 264 -10.10 7.33 3.86
CA TRP A 264 -9.17 7.75 4.90
C TRP A 264 -9.63 7.35 6.30
N GLN A 265 -10.93 7.20 6.52
CA GLN A 265 -11.46 6.64 7.77
C GLN A 265 -11.17 5.15 7.89
N LEU A 266 -11.23 4.41 6.78
CA LEU A 266 -10.94 2.97 6.75
C LEU A 266 -9.43 2.66 6.79
N PHE A 267 -8.60 3.53 6.21
CA PHE A 267 -7.14 3.37 6.18
C PHE A 267 -6.42 4.64 6.68
N PRO A 268 -6.53 4.98 7.98
CA PRO A 268 -6.01 6.24 8.52
C PRO A 268 -4.51 6.43 8.29
N LEU A 269 -3.74 5.34 8.26
CA LEU A 269 -2.30 5.38 7.96
C LEU A 269 -2.01 6.11 6.64
N LEU A 270 -2.80 5.83 5.61
CA LEU A 270 -2.55 6.32 4.25
C LEU A 270 -2.91 7.80 4.08
N SER A 271 -3.62 8.39 5.04
CA SER A 271 -3.95 9.82 5.02
C SER A 271 -2.76 10.71 5.42
N ARG A 272 -1.63 10.13 5.85
CA ARG A 272 -0.45 10.87 6.32
C ARG A 272 0.48 11.23 5.16
N GLY A 273 0.96 12.47 5.14
CA GLY A 273 1.90 12.96 4.12
C GLY A 273 3.20 12.13 4.03
N TRP A 274 3.82 11.78 5.16
CA TRP A 274 5.04 10.94 5.18
C TRP A 274 4.79 9.56 4.56
N VAL A 275 3.68 8.92 4.92
CA VAL A 275 3.30 7.59 4.42
C VAL A 275 3.16 7.56 2.91
N TYR A 276 2.80 8.67 2.27
CA TYR A 276 2.76 8.78 0.82
C TYR A 276 4.12 8.50 0.19
N GLN A 277 5.18 9.09 0.72
CA GLN A 277 6.56 8.84 0.29
C GLN A 277 7.01 7.42 0.63
N GLU A 278 6.68 6.95 1.83
CA GLU A 278 7.01 5.58 2.28
C GLU A 278 6.43 4.54 1.31
N ARG A 279 5.16 4.69 0.94
CA ARG A 279 4.46 3.81 0.00
C ARG A 279 5.02 3.92 -1.42
N LEU A 280 5.05 5.12 -1.99
CA LEU A 280 5.39 5.31 -3.42
C LEU A 280 6.84 4.96 -3.76
N LEU A 281 7.76 5.11 -2.79
CA LEU A 281 9.17 4.79 -3.01
C LEU A 281 9.50 3.32 -2.73
N SER A 282 8.74 2.68 -1.83
CA SER A 282 8.91 1.26 -1.50
C SER A 282 8.81 0.38 -2.75
N ARG A 283 9.70 -0.61 -2.85
CA ARG A 283 9.64 -1.61 -3.94
C ARG A 283 8.50 -2.60 -3.78
N ARG A 284 8.23 -2.95 -2.52
CA ARG A 284 7.24 -3.93 -2.06
C ARG A 284 6.65 -3.39 -0.77
N PHE A 285 5.33 -3.35 -0.68
CA PHE A 285 4.57 -2.76 0.39
C PHE A 285 3.48 -3.75 0.80
N ILE A 286 3.55 -4.23 2.04
CA ILE A 286 2.66 -5.26 2.59
C ILE A 286 1.69 -4.57 3.53
N TYR A 287 0.42 -4.52 3.16
CA TYR A 287 -0.63 -3.95 4.00
C TYR A 287 -1.13 -5.01 4.97
N PHE A 288 -0.98 -4.75 6.26
CA PHE A 288 -1.77 -5.43 7.28
C PHE A 288 -3.01 -4.58 7.52
N THR A 289 -4.15 -5.00 6.96
CA THR A 289 -5.45 -4.34 7.16
C THR A 289 -6.23 -5.02 8.28
N THR A 290 -7.42 -4.52 8.59
CA THR A 290 -8.32 -5.15 9.58
C THR A 290 -8.87 -6.50 9.13
N ASN A 291 -8.93 -6.76 7.82
CA ASN A 291 -9.60 -7.95 7.27
C ASN A 291 -8.61 -8.96 6.66
N GLU A 292 -7.58 -8.49 5.97
CA GLU A 292 -6.64 -9.37 5.26
C GLU A 292 -5.28 -8.73 5.07
N VAL A 293 -4.29 -9.53 4.69
CA VAL A 293 -3.01 -9.03 4.19
C VAL A 293 -3.14 -8.72 2.70
N MET A 294 -2.54 -7.62 2.27
CA MET A 294 -2.50 -7.22 0.86
C MET A 294 -1.09 -6.83 0.44
N TRP A 295 -0.87 -6.80 -0.86
CA TRP A 295 0.42 -6.57 -1.48
C TRP A 295 0.35 -5.48 -2.53
N GLU A 296 1.36 -4.62 -2.55
CA GLU A 296 1.65 -3.72 -3.64
C GLU A 296 3.14 -3.76 -3.94
N CYS A 297 3.50 -3.88 -5.20
CA CYS A 297 4.86 -3.66 -5.67
C CYS A 297 4.83 -2.78 -6.92
N ARG A 298 6.01 -2.54 -7.52
CA ARG A 298 6.12 -1.69 -8.72
C ARG A 298 5.41 -2.25 -9.95
N GLU A 299 5.00 -3.51 -9.95
CA GLU A 299 4.39 -4.16 -11.12
C GLU A 299 3.04 -4.83 -10.86
N SER A 300 2.69 -5.12 -9.62
CA SER A 300 1.46 -5.84 -9.28
C SER A 300 0.89 -5.42 -7.93
N ARG A 301 -0.42 -5.64 -7.80
CA ARG A 301 -1.16 -5.63 -6.53
C ARG A 301 -1.78 -7.02 -6.33
N ARG A 302 -1.79 -7.52 -5.10
CA ARG A 302 -2.42 -8.81 -4.72
C ARG A 302 -3.17 -8.65 -3.41
N CYS A 303 -4.22 -9.44 -3.20
CA CYS A 303 -4.91 -9.56 -1.92
C CYS A 303 -5.23 -11.04 -1.66
N GLU A 304 -5.36 -11.44 -0.40
CA GLU A 304 -5.72 -12.81 -0.06
C GLU A 304 -7.10 -13.18 -0.66
N CYS A 305 -8.04 -12.22 -0.71
CA CYS A 305 -9.35 -12.41 -1.31
C CYS A 305 -9.33 -12.55 -2.84
N ARG A 306 -8.20 -12.20 -3.50
CA ARG A 306 -7.98 -12.18 -4.96
C ARG A 306 -9.03 -11.40 -5.78
N PHE A 307 -9.89 -10.64 -5.12
CA PHE A 307 -11.09 -10.07 -5.72
C PHE A 307 -10.76 -8.96 -6.72
N GLU A 308 -9.94 -8.01 -6.30
CA GLU A 308 -9.64 -6.85 -7.13
C GLU A 308 -8.43 -7.08 -8.07
N GLU A 309 -7.75 -8.24 -7.96
CA GLU A 309 -6.64 -8.59 -8.87
C GLU A 309 -7.06 -8.59 -10.35
N ARG A 310 -8.32 -8.93 -10.64
CA ARG A 310 -8.88 -8.92 -12.00
C ARG A 310 -9.17 -7.50 -12.50
N ARG A 311 -9.57 -6.58 -11.62
CA ARG A 311 -9.94 -5.20 -11.94
C ARG A 311 -8.72 -4.33 -12.25
N PHE A 312 -7.63 -4.52 -11.52
CA PHE A 312 -6.40 -3.72 -11.68
C PHE A 312 -5.51 -4.08 -12.87
N LYS A 313 -5.88 -5.07 -13.70
CA LYS A 313 -5.20 -5.28 -14.99
C LYS A 313 -5.35 -4.08 -15.94
N LYS A 314 -6.36 -3.21 -15.71
CA LYS A 314 -6.69 -2.07 -16.57
C LYS A 314 -6.40 -0.69 -15.97
N GLU A 315 -6.05 -0.61 -14.68
CA GLU A 315 -5.81 0.67 -13.99
C GLU A 315 -4.31 0.99 -13.92
N PRO A 316 -3.92 2.29 -13.92
CA PRO A 316 -2.54 2.69 -13.75
C PRO A 316 -1.98 2.14 -12.43
N LYS A 317 -0.79 1.55 -12.51
CA LYS A 317 -0.12 0.94 -11.37
C LYS A 317 0.25 2.06 -10.37
N PRO A 318 0.26 1.81 -9.05
CA PRO A 318 0.40 2.86 -8.01
C PRO A 318 1.81 3.41 -7.87
N GLY A 319 2.79 2.91 -8.63
CA GLY A 319 4.18 3.27 -8.43
C GLY A 319 4.43 4.72 -8.83
N ILE A 320 5.45 5.33 -8.25
CA ILE A 320 5.94 6.66 -8.66
C ILE A 320 6.23 6.81 -10.17
N ARG A 321 6.38 5.69 -10.89
CA ARG A 321 6.61 5.66 -12.34
C ARG A 321 5.36 5.96 -13.17
N ASP A 322 4.19 5.73 -12.60
CA ASP A 322 2.91 5.72 -13.30
C ASP A 322 2.08 6.97 -12.99
N LEU A 323 2.46 7.74 -11.97
CA LEU A 323 1.92 9.07 -11.68
C LEU A 323 2.74 10.12 -12.44
N SER A 324 2.06 11.11 -13.02
CA SER A 324 2.73 12.37 -13.38
C SER A 324 3.11 13.15 -12.14
N TRP A 325 4.06 14.08 -12.27
CA TRP A 325 4.43 14.98 -11.16
C TRP A 325 3.21 15.75 -10.64
N THR A 326 2.34 16.23 -11.55
CA THR A 326 1.13 16.97 -11.18
C THR A 326 0.16 16.11 -10.37
N GLU A 327 -0.12 14.88 -10.81
CA GLU A 327 -0.99 13.95 -10.07
C GLU A 327 -0.41 13.60 -8.70
N ALA A 328 0.91 13.40 -8.62
CA ALA A 328 1.58 13.12 -7.35
C ALA A 328 1.44 14.28 -6.36
N VAL A 329 1.61 15.53 -6.84
CA VAL A 329 1.42 16.73 -6.02
C VAL A 329 -0.05 16.90 -5.61
N GLU A 330 -0.99 16.74 -6.52
CA GLU A 330 -2.43 16.82 -6.22
C GLU A 330 -2.83 15.82 -5.14
N CYS A 331 -2.45 14.55 -5.29
CA CYS A 331 -2.72 13.53 -4.28
C CYS A 331 -2.10 13.89 -2.94
N TYR A 332 -0.83 14.35 -2.94
CA TYR A 332 -0.14 14.74 -1.72
C TYR A 332 -0.81 15.91 -0.99
N THR A 333 -1.32 16.91 -1.72
CA THR A 333 -1.97 18.09 -1.10
C THR A 333 -3.27 17.76 -0.37
N LEU A 334 -3.87 16.59 -0.64
CA LEU A 334 -5.05 16.10 0.07
C LEU A 334 -4.72 15.40 1.38
N LEU A 335 -3.44 15.14 1.65
CA LEU A 335 -2.98 14.39 2.82
C LEU A 335 -2.75 15.30 4.03
N SER A 336 -2.92 14.73 5.21
CA SER A 336 -2.70 15.41 6.48
C SER A 336 -1.21 15.47 6.82
N PRO A 337 -0.60 16.66 6.95
CA PRO A 337 0.74 16.79 7.48
C PRO A 337 0.73 16.50 8.99
N SER A 338 1.72 15.78 9.51
CA SER A 338 1.85 15.57 10.96
C SER A 338 2.26 16.87 11.67
N LYS A 339 3.13 17.67 11.03
CA LYS A 339 3.48 19.05 11.41
C LYS A 339 3.57 19.89 10.14
N SER A 340 3.26 21.18 10.21
CA SER A 340 3.36 22.08 9.04
C SER A 340 4.77 22.15 8.45
N SER A 341 5.79 22.08 9.32
CA SER A 341 7.23 22.01 8.96
C SER A 341 7.58 20.80 8.08
N ASP A 342 6.82 19.71 8.19
CA ASP A 342 7.15 18.44 7.55
C ASP A 342 6.62 18.36 6.12
N ARG A 343 5.83 19.35 5.68
CA ARG A 343 5.17 19.35 4.36
C ARG A 343 6.14 19.20 3.20
N LEU A 344 7.30 19.89 3.22
CA LEU A 344 8.26 19.80 2.12
C LEU A 344 9.16 18.56 2.25
N PRO A 345 9.73 18.25 3.43
CA PRO A 345 10.47 17.01 3.63
C PRO A 345 9.72 15.74 3.20
N ALA A 346 8.41 15.66 3.48
CA ALA A 346 7.61 14.47 3.20
C ALA A 346 7.31 14.21 1.72
N ILE A 347 7.50 15.18 0.81
CA ILE A 347 7.37 14.96 -0.65
C ILE A 347 8.74 15.02 -1.37
N ALA A 348 9.80 15.46 -0.69
CA ALA A 348 11.10 15.72 -1.31
C ALA A 348 11.69 14.48 -2.03
N GLY A 349 11.55 13.29 -1.45
CA GLY A 349 12.01 12.05 -2.07
C GLY A 349 11.25 11.68 -3.34
N ILE A 350 9.92 11.90 -3.34
CA ILE A 350 9.08 11.74 -4.54
C ILE A 350 9.54 12.70 -5.63
N ALA A 351 9.74 13.99 -5.29
CA ALA A 351 10.22 15.00 -6.23
C ALA A 351 11.57 14.64 -6.86
N LYS A 352 12.55 14.23 -6.03
CA LYS A 352 13.87 13.79 -6.49
C LYS A 352 13.79 12.59 -7.43
N ARG A 353 12.88 11.65 -7.15
CA ARG A 353 12.69 10.46 -7.98
C ARG A 353 12.02 10.80 -9.32
N HIS A 354 11.02 11.67 -9.34
CA HIS A 354 10.44 12.17 -10.60
C HIS A 354 11.48 12.87 -11.46
N HIS A 355 12.31 13.73 -10.86
CA HIS A 355 13.40 14.40 -11.56
C HIS A 355 14.37 13.37 -12.19
N SER A 356 14.79 12.36 -11.42
CA SER A 356 15.68 11.30 -11.90
C SER A 356 15.05 10.49 -13.05
N LEU A 357 13.76 10.16 -12.96
CA LEU A 357 13.03 9.47 -14.02
C LEU A 357 12.88 10.32 -15.29
N ALA A 358 12.70 11.63 -15.15
CA ALA A 358 12.63 12.55 -16.28
C ALA A 358 13.98 12.64 -17.01
N LEU A 359 15.10 12.71 -16.28
CA LEU A 359 16.45 12.71 -16.86
C LEU A 359 16.73 11.41 -17.62
N ALA A 360 16.40 10.25 -17.03
CA ALA A 360 16.60 8.96 -17.69
C ALA A 360 15.83 8.84 -19.02
N LYS A 361 14.65 9.47 -19.14
CA LYS A 361 13.89 9.53 -20.40
C LYS A 361 14.54 10.43 -21.45
N LEU A 362 15.30 11.45 -21.04
CA LEU A 362 16.04 12.34 -21.94
C LEU A 362 17.31 11.67 -22.47
N GLU A 363 17.98 10.86 -21.65
CA GLU A 363 19.20 10.13 -22.03
C GLU A 363 18.92 8.94 -22.96
N TYR A 364 17.75 8.30 -22.82
CA TYR A 364 17.31 7.19 -23.67
C TYR A 364 15.95 7.49 -24.32
N PRO A 365 15.90 8.37 -25.33
CA PRO A 365 14.68 8.58 -26.09
C PRO A 365 14.40 7.30 -26.88
N GLU A 366 13.47 6.47 -26.39
CA GLU A 366 12.97 5.34 -27.17
C GLU A 366 12.58 5.82 -28.57
N ASN A 367 13.06 5.09 -29.58
CA ASN A 367 12.70 5.20 -30.99
C ASN A 367 11.19 5.05 -31.21
N ARG A 368 10.39 6.03 -30.80
CA ARG A 368 8.99 6.18 -31.20
C ARG A 368 8.96 6.93 -32.52
N LYS A 369 9.07 6.15 -33.60
CA LYS A 369 8.75 6.50 -34.99
C LYS A 369 9.58 7.64 -35.58
N GLY A 370 10.65 7.27 -36.29
CA GLY A 370 11.09 7.88 -37.55
C GLY A 370 10.96 9.39 -37.71
N ARG A 371 11.73 10.16 -36.93
CA ARG A 371 12.37 11.41 -37.39
C ARG A 371 13.33 11.88 -36.31
N ALA A 372 14.62 11.68 -36.55
CA ALA A 372 15.66 12.33 -35.76
C ALA A 372 15.52 13.86 -35.96
N LEU A 373 14.98 14.56 -34.97
CA LEU A 373 15.19 16.00 -34.83
C LEU A 373 16.35 16.16 -33.85
N LYS A 374 17.48 16.63 -34.38
CA LYS A 374 18.66 17.00 -33.59
C LYS A 374 18.25 17.97 -32.49
N VAL A 375 18.69 17.65 -31.27
CA VAL A 375 18.55 18.49 -30.09
C VAL A 375 19.52 19.66 -30.23
N GLU A 376 19.04 20.80 -30.73
CA GLU A 376 19.79 22.06 -30.61
C GLU A 376 18.92 23.33 -30.49
N ASP A 377 17.60 23.28 -30.66
CA ASP A 377 16.78 24.51 -30.65
C ASP A 377 15.60 24.48 -29.66
N ARG A 378 15.86 24.51 -28.34
CA ARG A 378 14.87 24.96 -27.34
C ARG A 378 15.50 25.64 -26.12
N LEU A 379 16.20 26.75 -26.37
CA LEU A 379 16.25 27.87 -25.44
C LEU A 379 15.67 29.10 -26.15
N ARG A 380 14.34 29.22 -26.14
CA ARG A 380 13.70 30.49 -26.54
C ARG A 380 13.64 31.40 -25.32
N ALA A 381 14.31 32.54 -25.44
CA ALA A 381 14.26 33.67 -24.53
C ALA A 381 12.83 34.22 -24.35
N PRO A 382 12.55 34.98 -23.28
CA PRO A 382 11.23 35.54 -23.02
C PRO A 382 10.81 36.54 -24.12
N VAL A 383 9.50 36.61 -24.30
CA VAL A 383 8.77 37.45 -25.27
C VAL A 383 9.20 38.92 -25.17
N GLY A 384 9.60 39.54 -26.28
CA GLY A 384 9.75 41.00 -26.37
C GLY A 384 10.91 41.60 -27.17
N MET A 385 11.59 40.88 -28.08
CA MET A 385 12.65 41.46 -28.92
C MET A 385 12.58 40.98 -30.38
N THR A 386 12.46 41.92 -31.33
CA THR A 386 12.62 41.66 -32.77
C THR A 386 14.09 41.83 -33.16
N ARG A 387 14.68 40.80 -33.80
CA ARG A 387 16.03 40.86 -34.37
C ARG A 387 15.99 41.51 -35.75
N LYS A 388 16.77 42.57 -35.95
CA LYS A 388 17.30 42.96 -37.26
C LYS A 388 18.81 43.13 -37.12
N ASP A 389 19.55 42.33 -37.88
CA ASP A 389 20.97 42.50 -38.21
C ASP A 389 21.97 42.66 -37.06
N GLY A 390 21.93 41.72 -36.11
CA GLY A 390 23.16 41.24 -35.44
C GLY A 390 23.84 42.14 -34.39
N LEU A 391 23.28 43.29 -34.01
CA LEU A 391 23.84 44.15 -32.95
C LEU A 391 22.81 44.44 -31.84
N ILE A 392 23.19 44.14 -30.59
CA ILE A 392 22.38 44.41 -29.39
C ILE A 392 22.69 45.83 -28.91
N MET A 393 21.68 46.71 -28.90
CA MET A 393 21.77 48.05 -28.31
C MET A 393 20.74 48.17 -27.17
N PRO A 394 21.04 48.88 -26.07
CA PRO A 394 20.10 49.06 -24.97
C PRO A 394 19.00 50.06 -25.36
N GLY A 395 17.74 49.60 -25.37
CA GLY A 395 16.57 50.47 -25.52
C GLY A 395 16.30 51.25 -24.23
N LYS A 396 16.14 52.57 -24.37
CA LYS A 396 15.91 53.53 -23.29
C LYS A 396 14.53 53.34 -22.64
N TYR A 397 14.52 53.47 -21.31
CA TYR A 397 13.44 53.58 -20.31
C TYR A 397 12.03 53.10 -20.65
#